data_AF-A0A956LAV1-F1
#
_entry.id   AF-A0A956LAV1-F1
#
_cell.length_a   1.000
_cell.length_b   1.000
_cell.length_c   1.000
_cell.angle_alpha   90.00
_cell.angle_beta   90.00
_cell.angle_gamma   90.00
#
_symmetry.space_group_name_H-M   'P 1'
#
loop_
_entity.id
_entity.type
_entity.pdbx_description
1 polymer ?
#
loop_
_entity_poly.entity_id
_entity_poly.type
_entity_poly.pdbx_seq_one_letter_code
_entity_poly.pdbx_strand_id
1 'polypeptide(L)' 'MAQHEQAAHEQRNWVRLTYRCNDRCVFCLDAHTHDGTDREREAIKAQILDGRAKGATRLILSGGEPTI' A
#
# COMPACT_ATOMS: atom_id res chain seq x y z
N MET A 1 28.10 -2.79 4.40
CA MET A 1 27.13 -1.88 5.04
C MET A 1 26.38 -0.97 4.06
N ALA A 2 26.86 -0.75 2.82
CA ALA A 2 26.27 0.22 1.88
C ALA A 2 24.96 -0.20 1.15
N GLN A 3 24.64 -1.50 1.04
CA GLN A 3 23.52 -1.95 0.20
C GLN A 3 22.13 -1.81 0.87
N HIS A 4 22.08 -1.87 2.20
CA HIS A 4 20.81 -1.72 2.95
C HIS A 4 20.32 -0.26 2.98
N GLU A 5 21.22 0.72 2.93
CA GLU A 5 20.89 2.15 2.98
C GLU A 5 20.27 2.64 1.66
N GLN A 6 20.65 2.05 0.52
CA GLN A 6 20.10 2.42 -0.80
C GLN A 6 18.57 2.21 -0.87
N ALA A 7 18.05 1.21 -0.17
CA ALA A 7 16.61 0.97 -0.12
C ALA A 7 15.86 2.12 0.57
N ALA A 8 16.48 2.84 1.52
CA ALA A 8 15.85 3.97 2.20
C ALA A 8 15.74 5.21 1.29
N HIS A 9 16.62 5.34 0.30
CA HIS A 9 16.62 6.44 -0.65
C HIS A 9 15.72 6.20 -1.88
N GLU A 10 15.15 5.00 -2.02
CA GLU A 10 14.25 4.68 -3.11
C GLU A 10 12.90 5.39 -2.94
N GLN A 11 12.47 6.14 -3.96
CA GLN A 11 11.16 6.78 -3.95
C GLN A 11 10.05 5.74 -4.17
N ARG A 12 9.20 5.58 -3.16
CA ARG A 12 8.14 4.55 -3.11
C ARG A 12 6.76 5.17 -3.22
N ASN A 13 5.85 4.46 -3.90
CA ASN A 13 4.43 4.75 -3.91
C ASN A 13 3.68 3.64 -3.15
N TRP A 14 3.09 3.97 -2.01
CA TRP A 14 2.30 3.02 -1.21
C TRP A 14 0.82 3.16 -1.55
N VAL A 15 0.22 2.09 -2.07
CA VAL A 15 -1.17 2.08 -2.51
C VAL A 15 -1.91 0.98 -1.74
N ARG A 16 -2.80 1.40 -0.83
CA ARG A 16 -3.75 0.49 -0.17
C ARG A 16 -4.85 0.13 -1.17
N LEU A 17 -5.19 -1.14 -1.32
CA LEU A 17 -6.21 -1.62 -2.26
C LEU A 17 -7.58 -1.74 -1.60
N THR A 18 -7.59 -2.17 -0.35
CA THR A 18 -8.82 -2.40 0.43
C THR A 18 -8.58 -2.11 1.91
N TYR A 19 -9.64 -1.73 2.62
CA TYR A 19 -9.70 -1.69 4.07
C TYR A 19 -10.35 -2.98 4.64
N ARG A 20 -10.84 -3.88 3.78
CA ARG A 20 -11.33 -5.20 4.16
C ARG A 20 -10.17 -6.11 4.54
N CYS A 21 -10.35 -6.83 5.65
CA CYS A 21 -9.49 -7.92 6.08
C CYS A 21 -10.37 -9.04 6.61
N ASN A 22 -10.09 -10.29 6.24
CA ASN A 22 -10.77 -11.47 6.78
C ASN A 22 -10.08 -12.00 8.06
N ASP A 23 -8.91 -11.47 8.41
CA ASP A 23 -8.16 -11.82 9.61
C ASP A 23 -8.23 -10.74 10.71
N ARG A 24 -7.95 -11.17 11.95
CA ARG A 24 -7.96 -10.32 13.16
C ARG A 24 -6.64 -10.42 13.90
N CYS A 25 -5.55 -10.18 13.16
CA CYS A 25 -4.19 -10.29 13.67
C CYS A 25 -3.96 -9.36 14.86
N VAL A 26 -3.60 -9.92 16.01
CA VAL A 26 -3.35 -9.18 17.28
C VAL A 26 -2.16 -8.22 17.21
N PHE A 27 -1.29 -8.40 16.20
CA PHE A 27 -0.10 -7.59 15.96
C PHE A 27 -0.30 -6.58 14.81
N CYS A 28 -1.46 -6.54 14.17
CA CYS A 28 -1.67 -5.65 13.02
C CYS A 28 -1.77 -4.19 13.49
N LEU A 29 -0.81 -3.38 13.05
CA LEU A 29 -0.77 -1.94 13.35
C LEU A 29 -1.96 -1.17 12.73
N ASP A 30 -2.52 -1.72 11.65
CA ASP A 30 -3.62 -1.11 10.89
C ASP A 30 -5.02 -1.62 11.29
N ALA A 31 -5.13 -2.49 12.30
CA ALA A 31 -6.38 -3.20 12.63
C ALA A 31 -7.59 -2.27 12.82
N HIS A 32 -7.37 -1.09 13.42
CA HIS A 32 -8.40 -0.09 13.69
C HIS A 32 -8.87 0.68 12.44
N THR A 33 -8.14 0.57 11.33
CA THR A 33 -8.46 1.22 10.06
C THR A 33 -9.25 0.31 9.11
N HIS A 34 -9.48 -0.95 9.50
CA HIS A 34 -10.25 -1.89 8.70
C HIS A 34 -11.74 -1.67 8.91
N ASP A 35 -12.40 -1.02 7.95
CA ASP A 35 -13.84 -0.73 7.97
C ASP A 35 -14.66 -1.68 7.06
N GLY A 36 -13.99 -2.64 6.42
CA GLY A 36 -14.65 -3.60 5.54
C GLY A 36 -15.01 -3.05 4.16
N THR A 37 -14.47 -1.90 3.75
CA THR A 37 -14.71 -1.32 2.44
C THR A 37 -13.56 -1.55 1.46
N ASP A 38 -13.90 -1.65 0.18
CA ASP A 38 -12.94 -1.73 -0.91
C ASP A 38 -12.76 -0.33 -1.50
N ARG A 39 -11.52 0.03 -1.87
CA ARG A 39 -11.28 1.31 -2.54
C ARG A 39 -11.73 1.23 -4.00
N GLU A 40 -12.20 2.35 -4.51
CA GLU A 40 -12.61 2.48 -5.90
C GLU A 40 -11.41 2.27 -6.85
N ARG A 41 -11.62 1.51 -7.93
CA ARG A 41 -10.57 1.05 -8.84
C ARG A 41 -9.89 2.20 -9.57
N GLU A 42 -10.65 3.17 -10.07
CA GLU A 42 -10.10 4.31 -10.79
C GLU A 42 -9.30 5.23 -9.84
N ALA A 43 -9.71 5.36 -8.58
CA ALA A 43 -8.93 6.07 -7.55
C ALA A 43 -7.60 5.38 -7.26
N ILE A 44 -7.57 4.04 -7.15
CA ILE A 44 -6.34 3.25 -7.01
C ILE A 44 -5.42 3.49 -8.22
N LYS A 45 -5.97 3.37 -9.43
CA LYS A 45 -5.23 3.55 -10.67
C LYS A 45 -4.66 4.97 -10.79
N ALA A 46 -5.44 5.99 -10.47
CA ALA A 46 -5.00 7.37 -10.47
C ALA A 46 -3.82 7.58 -9.51
N GLN A 47 -3.87 7.00 -8.31
CA GLN A 47 -2.76 7.06 -7.35
C GLN A 47 -1.49 6.35 -7.84
N ILE A 48 -1.62 5.20 -8.51
CA ILE A 48 -0.48 4.48 -9.10
C ILE A 48 0.20 5.36 -10.15
N LEU A 49 -0.57 5.94 -11.07
CA LEU A 49 -0.08 6.78 -12.15
C LEU A 49 0.55 8.08 -11.62
N ASP A 50 -0.07 8.72 -10.64
CA ASP A 50 0.46 9.92 -9.97
C ASP A 50 1.81 9.65 -9.30
N GLY A 51 1.94 8.53 -8.56
CA GLY A 51 3.22 8.16 -7.96
C GLY A 51 4.31 7.90 -8.99
N ARG A 52 3.97 7.29 -10.14
CA ARG A 52 4.90 7.10 -11.25
C ARG A 52 5.33 8.44 -11.86
N ALA A 53 4.38 9.35 -12.08
CA ALA A 53 4.67 10.70 -12.59
C ALA A 53 5.58 11.51 -11.65
N LYS A 54 5.47 11.27 -10.34
CA LYS A 54 6.32 11.87 -9.30
C LYS A 54 7.71 11.23 -9.17
N GLY A 55 8.03 10.21 -9.96
CA GLY A 55 9.36 9.57 -9.98
C GLY A 55 9.50 8.32 -9.11
N ALA A 56 8.40 7.80 -8.53
CA ALA A 56 8.48 6.56 -7.77
C ALA A 56 8.98 5.40 -8.65
N THR A 57 9.99 4.69 -8.15
CA THR A 57 10.58 3.52 -8.82
C THR A 57 10.04 2.21 -8.26
N ARG A 58 9.38 2.26 -7.10
CA ARG A 58 8.79 1.10 -6.44
C ARG A 58 7.33 1.34 -6.07
N LEU A 59 6.48 0.41 -6.51
CA LEU A 59 5.08 0.33 -6.12
C LEU A 59 4.91 -0.69 -4.99
N ILE A 60 4.27 -0.29 -3.91
CA ILE A 60 3.91 -1.17 -2.80
C ILE A 60 2.39 -1.28 -2.77
N LEU A 61 1.89 -2.48 -3.04
CA LEU A 61 0.48 -2.80 -2.90
C LEU A 61 0.24 -3.33 -1.49
N SER A 62 -0.74 -2.73 -0.80
CA SER A 62 -1.09 -3.03 0.58
C SER A 62 -2.60 -3.17 0.70
N GLY A 63 -3.11 -3.56 1.86
CA GLY A 63 -4.54 -3.65 2.13
C GLY A 63 -4.79 -3.92 3.61
N GLY A 64 -6.01 -4.34 3.91
CA GLY A 64 -6.19 -5.40 4.91
C GLY A 64 -5.70 -6.71 4.31
N GLU A 65 -6.58 -7.43 3.63
CA GLU A 65 -6.23 -8.62 2.84
C GLU A 65 -6.35 -8.29 1.34
N PRO A 66 -5.24 -8.10 0.59
CA PRO A 66 -5.27 -7.67 -0.80
C PRO A 66 -5.89 -8.67 -1.80
N THR A 67 -6.13 -9.91 -1.38
CA THR A 67 -6.61 -10.99 -2.27
C THR A 67 -8.12 -11.23 -2.21
N ILE A 68 -8.85 -10.54 -1.33
CA ILE A 68 -10.31 -10.64 -1.14
C ILE A 68 -11.03 -9.38 -1.60
#